data_AF-A0A0J5FWW0-F1
#
_entry.id   AF-A0A0J5FWW0-F1
#
_cell.length_a   1.000
_cell.length_b   1.000
_cell.length_c   1.000
_cell.angle_alpha   90.00
_cell.angle_beta   90.00
_cell.angle_gamma   90.00
#
_symmetry.space_group_name_H-M   'P 1'
#
loop_
_entity.id
_entity.type
_entity.pdbx_description
1 polymer ?
#
loop_
_entity_poly.entity_id
_entity_poly.type
_entity_poly.pdbx_seq_one_letter_code
_entity_poly.pdbx_strand_id
1 'polypeptide(L)'
;MTTLIDTIQPPEAHLESILAEAIGTKPEKAYVEFYITNLITRLKTEPRLYRSFGAWWPSVKSLIVEQGERAFGVLVDADVAAIYTMSRPALIVVAAHLYSNERFENGLVYSADHTFDIHDASDDTEPYLWFSNDEEMETRIQLRGAL
;
A
#
# COMPACT_ATOMS: atom_id res chain seq x y z
N MET A 1 21.40 -12.45 -4.02
CA MET A 1 20.94 -11.65 -2.85
C MET A 1 19.53 -11.23 -3.16
N THR A 2 18.58 -11.63 -2.33
CA THR A 2 17.15 -11.33 -2.54
C THR A 2 16.87 -9.84 -2.34
N THR A 3 16.06 -9.31 -3.23
CA THR A 3 15.62 -7.91 -3.26
C THR A 3 14.10 -7.84 -3.23
N LEU A 4 13.56 -6.62 -3.12
CA LEU A 4 12.12 -6.41 -3.15
C LEU A 4 11.46 -6.91 -4.45
N ILE A 5 12.20 -6.97 -5.58
CA ILE A 5 11.70 -7.51 -6.86
C ILE A 5 11.35 -9.00 -6.78
N ASP A 6 12.01 -9.73 -5.89
CA ASP A 6 11.87 -11.17 -5.74
C ASP A 6 10.66 -11.57 -4.88
N THR A 7 9.96 -10.58 -4.32
CA THR A 7 8.83 -10.81 -3.42
C THR A 7 7.55 -11.21 -4.16
N ILE A 8 6.80 -12.13 -3.56
CA ILE A 8 5.56 -12.65 -4.13
C ILE A 8 4.45 -11.61 -3.98
N GLN A 9 3.81 -11.27 -5.10
CA GLN A 9 2.63 -10.42 -5.15
C GLN A 9 1.39 -11.26 -5.52
N PRO A 10 0.19 -10.89 -5.05
CA PRO A 10 -1.03 -11.59 -5.44
C PRO A 10 -1.23 -11.46 -6.96
N PRO A 11 -1.52 -12.56 -7.68
CA PRO A 11 -1.68 -12.51 -9.12
C PRO A 11 -2.92 -11.68 -9.50
N GLU A 12 -2.82 -10.90 -10.58
CA GLU A 12 -3.94 -10.03 -11.00
C GLU A 12 -5.24 -10.80 -11.19
N ALA A 13 -5.21 -12.01 -11.75
CA ALA A 13 -6.41 -12.85 -11.90
C ALA A 13 -7.13 -13.15 -10.58
N HIS A 14 -6.41 -13.22 -9.46
CA HIS A 14 -7.00 -13.35 -8.13
C HIS A 14 -7.57 -12.01 -7.65
N LEU A 15 -6.89 -10.90 -7.91
CA LEU A 15 -7.38 -9.57 -7.57
C LEU A 15 -8.64 -9.19 -8.38
N GLU A 16 -8.75 -9.67 -9.62
CA GLU A 16 -9.93 -9.49 -10.47
C GLU A 16 -11.19 -10.08 -9.84
N SER A 17 -11.10 -11.28 -9.26
CA SER A 17 -12.27 -11.91 -8.65
C SER A 17 -12.73 -11.14 -7.41
N ILE A 18 -11.79 -10.63 -6.61
CA ILE A 18 -12.07 -9.79 -5.45
C ILE A 18 -12.63 -8.43 -5.88
N LEU A 19 -12.04 -7.82 -6.93
CA LEU A 19 -12.51 -6.55 -7.47
C LEU A 19 -13.95 -6.67 -7.97
N ALA A 20 -14.29 -7.74 -8.68
CA ALA A 20 -15.64 -7.97 -9.19
C ALA A 20 -16.70 -7.99 -8.07
N GLU A 21 -16.36 -8.53 -6.90
CA GLU A 21 -17.21 -8.49 -5.72
C GLU A 21 -17.25 -7.09 -5.08
N ALA A 22 -16.09 -6.47 -4.87
CA ALA A 22 -15.95 -5.19 -4.18
C ALA A 22 -16.56 -4.00 -4.94
N ILE A 23 -16.45 -4.00 -6.27
CA ILE A 23 -16.91 -2.91 -7.14
C ILE A 23 -18.44 -2.90 -7.30
N GLY A 24 -19.07 -4.08 -7.23
CA GLY A 24 -20.48 -4.28 -7.53
C GLY A 24 -20.84 -3.74 -8.92
N THR A 25 -21.77 -2.79 -8.99
CA THR A 25 -22.23 -2.17 -10.25
C THR A 25 -21.58 -0.81 -10.54
N LYS A 26 -20.60 -0.38 -9.74
CA LYS A 26 -19.98 0.94 -9.89
C LYS A 26 -18.95 0.92 -11.03
N PRO A 27 -18.73 2.06 -11.71
CA PRO A 27 -17.55 2.21 -12.57
C PRO A 27 -16.26 2.09 -11.75
N GLU A 28 -15.23 1.48 -12.33
CA GLU A 28 -13.94 1.23 -11.65
C GLU A 28 -13.30 2.51 -11.13
N LYS A 29 -13.30 3.57 -11.94
CA LYS A 29 -12.81 4.89 -11.53
C LYS A 29 -13.53 5.41 -10.28
N ALA A 30 -14.85 5.26 -10.20
CA ALA A 30 -15.63 5.72 -9.05
C ALA A 30 -15.34 4.88 -7.79
N TYR A 31 -15.02 3.59 -7.95
CA TYR A 31 -14.58 2.73 -6.85
C TYR A 31 -13.22 3.19 -6.30
N VAL A 32 -12.25 3.46 -7.17
CA VAL A 32 -10.92 3.95 -6.77
C VAL A 32 -11.03 5.31 -6.09
N GLU A 33 -11.77 6.26 -6.69
CA GLU A 33 -12.01 7.59 -6.09
C GLU A 33 -12.63 7.49 -4.70
N PHE A 34 -13.65 6.64 -4.55
CA PHE A 34 -14.28 6.41 -3.25
C PHE A 34 -13.33 5.81 -2.23
N TYR A 35 -12.55 4.79 -2.61
CA TYR A 35 -11.60 4.15 -1.71
C TYR A 35 -10.55 5.14 -1.22
N ILE A 36 -9.89 5.85 -2.15
CA ILE A 36 -8.82 6.79 -1.83
C ILE A 36 -9.35 7.96 -1.00
N THR A 37 -10.54 8.49 -1.29
CA THR A 37 -11.17 9.55 -0.47
C THR A 37 -11.37 9.11 0.98
N ASN A 38 -11.85 7.88 1.20
CA ASN A 38 -12.02 7.34 2.55
C ASN A 38 -10.66 7.07 3.23
N LEU A 39 -9.67 6.59 2.49
CA LEU A 39 -8.32 6.40 2.99
C LEU A 39 -7.68 7.72 3.43
N ILE A 40 -7.78 8.78 2.61
CA ILE A 40 -7.32 10.14 2.94
C ILE A 40 -7.96 10.60 4.25
N THR A 41 -9.27 10.41 4.41
CA THR A 41 -10.00 10.77 5.63
C THR A 41 -9.42 10.05 6.85
N ARG A 42 -9.18 8.74 6.75
CA ARG A 42 -8.59 7.93 7.82
C ARG A 42 -7.15 8.35 8.13
N LEU A 43 -6.32 8.60 7.12
CA LEU A 43 -4.93 9.02 7.27
C LEU A 43 -4.79 10.42 7.88
N LYS A 44 -5.74 11.33 7.61
CA LYS A 44 -5.77 12.64 8.29
C LYS A 44 -5.98 12.47 9.80
N THR A 45 -6.84 11.53 10.20
CA THR A 45 -7.11 11.22 11.60
C THR A 45 -6.03 10.36 12.24
N GLU A 46 -5.45 9.40 11.52
CA GLU A 46 -4.40 8.51 12.02
C GLU A 46 -3.33 8.27 10.94
N PRO A 47 -2.30 9.13 10.85
CA PRO A 47 -1.29 9.03 9.80
C PRO A 47 -0.50 7.73 9.85
N ARG A 48 -0.31 7.12 11.04
CA ARG A 48 0.43 5.85 11.22
C ARG A 48 -0.18 4.69 10.42
N LEU A 49 -1.44 4.79 9.99
CA LEU A 49 -2.09 3.76 9.16
C LEU A 49 -1.37 3.53 7.83
N TYR A 50 -0.59 4.48 7.32
CA TYR A 50 0.15 4.31 6.08
C TYR A 50 1.12 3.10 6.14
N ARG A 51 1.69 2.84 7.32
CA ARG A 51 2.61 1.72 7.55
C ARG A 51 1.95 0.38 7.26
N SER A 52 0.64 0.24 7.49
CA SER A 52 -0.08 -1.01 7.20
C SER A 52 -0.04 -1.42 5.71
N PHE A 53 0.22 -0.48 4.80
CA PHE A 53 0.30 -0.77 3.36
C PHE A 53 1.65 -1.36 2.93
N GLY A 54 2.70 -1.28 3.77
CA GLY A 54 4.01 -1.81 3.43
C GLY A 54 4.53 -1.24 2.11
N ALA A 55 5.08 -2.12 1.27
CA ALA A 55 5.61 -1.77 -0.04
C ALA A 55 4.54 -1.34 -1.06
N TRP A 56 3.25 -1.53 -0.78
CA TRP A 56 2.16 -0.96 -1.60
C TRP A 56 1.97 0.55 -1.39
N TRP A 57 2.52 1.12 -0.31
CA TRP A 57 2.28 2.52 0.05
C TRP A 57 2.67 3.50 -1.07
N PRO A 58 3.83 3.42 -1.74
CA PRO A 58 4.19 4.36 -2.80
C PRO A 58 3.18 4.41 -3.95
N SER A 59 2.68 3.26 -4.42
CA SER A 59 1.65 3.21 -5.46
C SER A 59 0.30 3.76 -4.98
N VAL A 60 -0.07 3.51 -3.72
CA VAL A 60 -1.26 4.13 -3.11
C VAL A 60 -1.09 5.65 -2.98
N LYS A 61 0.10 6.12 -2.58
CA LYS A 61 0.43 7.54 -2.46
C LYS A 61 0.36 8.25 -3.82
N SER A 62 0.80 7.60 -4.90
CA SER A 62 0.61 8.10 -6.27
C SER A 62 -0.87 8.38 -6.56
N LEU A 63 -1.76 7.43 -6.26
CA LEU A 63 -3.21 7.60 -6.46
C LEU A 63 -3.81 8.74 -5.61
N ILE A 64 -3.30 8.95 -4.40
CA ILE A 64 -3.66 10.08 -3.53
C ILE A 64 -3.25 11.41 -4.17
N VAL A 65 -1.99 11.49 -4.65
CA VAL A 65 -1.44 12.69 -5.30
C VAL A 65 -2.16 13.01 -6.61
N GLU A 66 -2.50 11.99 -7.41
CA GLU A 66 -3.30 12.13 -8.64
C GLU A 66 -4.70 12.71 -8.39
N GLN A 67 -5.29 12.44 -7.22
CA GLN A 67 -6.55 13.06 -6.78
C GLN A 67 -6.36 14.48 -6.23
N GLY A 68 -5.15 15.01 -6.25
CA GLY A 68 -4.81 16.38 -5.84
C GLY A 68 -4.59 16.55 -4.33
N GLU A 69 -4.59 15.47 -3.54
CA GLU A 69 -4.27 15.55 -2.13
C GLU A 69 -2.76 15.65 -1.91
N ARG A 70 -2.34 16.62 -1.08
CA ARG A 70 -0.93 16.96 -0.83
C ARG A 70 -0.58 16.98 0.65
N ALA A 71 -1.55 16.76 1.54
CA ALA A 71 -1.34 16.80 2.99
C ALA A 71 -0.36 15.73 3.50
N PHE A 72 -0.12 14.69 2.70
CA PHE A 72 0.77 13.56 3.00
C PHE A 72 2.11 13.67 2.30
N GLY A 73 2.40 14.86 1.74
CA GLY A 73 3.54 15.03 0.86
C GLY A 73 3.26 14.59 -0.57
N VAL A 74 4.23 14.79 -1.44
CA VAL A 74 4.11 14.49 -2.89
C VAL A 74 5.27 13.64 -3.42
N LEU A 75 6.25 13.32 -2.57
CA LEU A 75 7.39 12.50 -2.97
C LEU A 75 6.97 11.03 -2.93
N VAL A 76 7.09 10.36 -4.06
CA VAL A 76 6.81 8.92 -4.21
C VAL A 76 8.13 8.22 -4.47
N ASP A 77 8.38 7.13 -3.73
CA ASP A 77 9.45 6.19 -4.07
C ASP A 77 9.08 5.46 -5.37
N ALA A 78 9.63 5.96 -6.48
CA ALA A 78 9.29 5.48 -7.81
C ALA A 78 9.80 4.06 -8.08
N ASP A 79 10.91 3.66 -7.46
CA ASP A 79 11.49 2.32 -7.64
C ASP A 79 10.62 1.27 -6.95
N VAL A 80 10.19 1.54 -5.70
CA VAL A 80 9.25 0.66 -4.99
C VAL A 80 7.89 0.66 -5.69
N ALA A 81 7.38 1.81 -6.12
CA ALA A 81 6.13 1.89 -6.86
C ALA A 81 6.18 1.09 -8.17
N ALA A 82 7.30 1.08 -8.89
CA ALA A 82 7.46 0.29 -10.11
C ALA A 82 7.43 -1.23 -9.84
N ILE A 83 7.81 -1.67 -8.64
CA ILE A 83 7.74 -3.08 -8.23
C ILE A 83 6.32 -3.42 -7.76
N TYR A 84 5.74 -2.60 -6.88
CA TYR A 84 4.44 -2.81 -6.24
C TYR A 84 3.33 -2.02 -6.96
N THR A 85 3.15 -2.29 -8.25
CA THR A 85 2.11 -1.71 -9.08
C THR A 85 1.37 -2.80 -9.85
N MET A 86 0.22 -2.45 -10.42
CA MET A 86 -0.63 -3.34 -11.20
C MET A 86 -1.06 -2.63 -12.48
N SER A 87 -1.58 -3.41 -13.44
CA SER A 87 -2.05 -2.92 -14.74
C SER A 87 -3.15 -1.86 -14.64
N ARG A 88 -3.91 -1.85 -13.53
CA ARG A 88 -5.01 -0.91 -13.27
C ARG A 88 -5.01 -0.37 -11.83
N PRO A 89 -5.39 0.91 -11.62
CA PRO A 89 -5.51 1.51 -10.29
C PRO A 89 -6.40 0.73 -9.31
N ALA A 90 -7.49 0.11 -9.78
CA ALA A 90 -8.35 -0.67 -8.90
C ALA A 90 -7.67 -1.93 -8.36
N LEU A 91 -6.81 -2.57 -9.15
CA LEU A 91 -6.04 -3.73 -8.70
C LEU A 91 -4.99 -3.33 -7.68
N ILE A 92 -4.33 -2.17 -7.84
CA ILE A 92 -3.45 -1.59 -6.82
C ILE A 92 -4.21 -1.41 -5.51
N VAL A 93 -5.40 -0.79 -5.56
CA VAL A 93 -6.24 -0.56 -4.38
C VAL A 93 -6.62 -1.87 -3.69
N VAL A 94 -7.04 -2.89 -4.45
CA VAL A 94 -7.43 -4.18 -3.89
C VAL A 94 -6.23 -4.90 -3.27
N ALA A 95 -5.09 -4.97 -3.96
CA ALA A 95 -3.88 -5.59 -3.42
C ALA A 95 -3.41 -4.92 -2.12
N ALA A 96 -3.32 -3.58 -2.14
CA ALA A 96 -2.94 -2.79 -0.99
C ALA A 96 -3.92 -2.94 0.18
N HIS A 97 -5.23 -3.04 -0.12
CA HIS A 97 -6.26 -3.26 0.89
C HIS A 97 -6.14 -4.63 1.56
N LEU A 98 -5.96 -5.70 0.78
CA LEU A 98 -5.79 -7.05 1.30
C LEU A 98 -4.57 -7.14 2.22
N TYR A 99 -3.44 -6.59 1.78
CA TYR A 99 -2.23 -6.53 2.59
C TYR A 99 -2.45 -5.74 3.90
N SER A 100 -3.04 -4.55 3.81
CA SER A 100 -3.36 -3.74 4.99
C SER A 100 -4.34 -4.43 5.95
N ASN A 101 -5.33 -5.16 5.42
CA ASN A 101 -6.30 -5.90 6.22
C ASN A 101 -5.65 -7.08 6.95
N GLU A 102 -4.79 -7.85 6.29
CA GLU A 102 -4.00 -8.90 6.94
C GLU A 102 -3.14 -8.32 8.08
N ARG A 103 -2.49 -7.17 7.85
CA ARG A 103 -1.72 -6.48 8.89
C ARG A 103 -2.59 -6.04 10.06
N PHE A 104 -3.83 -5.62 9.78
CA PHE A 104 -4.80 -5.26 10.81
C PHE A 104 -5.20 -6.47 11.65
N GLU A 105 -5.56 -7.58 11.00
CA GLU A 105 -5.97 -8.84 11.64
C GLU A 105 -4.86 -9.43 12.53
N ASN A 106 -3.60 -9.26 12.13
CA ASN A 106 -2.43 -9.71 12.88
C ASN A 106 -1.94 -8.70 13.95
N GLY A 107 -2.62 -7.58 14.16
CA GLY A 107 -2.21 -6.56 15.15
C GLY A 107 -0.95 -5.76 14.78
N LEU A 108 -0.54 -5.81 13.51
CA LEU A 108 0.67 -5.18 12.96
C LEU A 108 0.37 -3.87 12.21
N VAL A 109 -0.82 -3.30 12.39
CA VAL A 109 -1.33 -2.12 11.66
C VAL A 109 -0.39 -0.89 11.73
N TYR A 110 0.35 -0.71 12.83
CA TYR A 110 1.27 0.43 13.01
C TYR A 110 2.76 0.04 12.91
N SER A 111 3.05 -1.24 12.68
CA SER A 111 4.42 -1.72 12.53
C SER A 111 4.94 -1.31 11.16
N ALA A 112 6.12 -0.69 11.14
CA ALA A 112 6.85 -0.35 9.93
C ALA A 112 7.70 -1.53 9.40
N ASP A 113 7.83 -2.62 10.17
CA ASP A 113 8.57 -3.80 9.77
C ASP A 113 7.65 -4.77 9.02
N HIS A 114 8.06 -5.16 7.81
CA HIS A 114 7.34 -6.05 6.92
C HIS A 114 8.21 -7.26 6.58
N THR A 115 7.54 -8.40 6.44
CA THR A 115 8.15 -9.65 6.02
C THR A 115 7.38 -10.13 4.81
N PHE A 116 8.09 -10.34 3.71
CA PHE A 116 7.51 -10.77 2.43
C PHE A 116 8.05 -12.14 2.04
N ASP A 117 7.15 -13.01 1.60
CA ASP A 117 7.54 -14.25 0.96
C ASP A 117 8.23 -13.96 -0.36
N ILE A 118 9.20 -14.80 -0.72
CA ILE A 118 10.03 -14.66 -1.90
C ILE A 118 9.80 -15.85 -2.83
N HIS A 119 10.01 -15.65 -4.13
CA HIS A 119 9.87 -16.73 -5.09
C HIS A 119 10.89 -17.85 -4.82
N ASP A 120 10.47 -19.12 -4.93
CA ASP A 120 11.35 -20.29 -4.79
C ASP A 120 12.55 -20.29 -5.77
N ALA A 121 12.46 -19.50 -6.84
CA ALA A 121 13.51 -19.33 -7.84
C ALA A 121 14.59 -18.31 -7.44
N SER A 122 14.41 -17.61 -6.32
CA SER A 122 15.39 -16.65 -5.80
C SER A 122 16.56 -17.37 -5.13
N ASP A 123 17.72 -16.73 -5.11
CA ASP A 123 18.96 -17.30 -4.53
C ASP A 123 18.91 -17.47 -2.99
N ASP A 124 17.80 -17.12 -2.36
CA ASP A 124 17.60 -17.15 -0.91
C ASP A 124 16.32 -17.91 -0.58
N THR A 125 16.23 -18.39 0.65
CA THR A 125 15.07 -19.11 1.20
C THR A 125 14.45 -18.39 2.39
N GLU A 126 15.10 -17.33 2.90
CA GLU A 126 14.57 -16.54 4.01
C GLU A 126 13.59 -15.47 3.51
N PRO A 127 12.49 -15.21 4.24
CA PRO A 127 11.58 -14.12 3.92
C PRO A 127 12.29 -12.77 3.88
N TYR A 128 11.92 -11.93 2.91
CA TYR A 128 12.52 -10.62 2.73
C TYR A 128 11.99 -9.62 3.77
N LEU A 129 12.91 -9.00 4.53
CA LEU A 129 12.58 -7.95 5.48
C LEU A 129 12.59 -6.59 4.80
N TRP A 130 11.51 -5.83 4.95
CA TRP A 130 11.35 -4.51 4.39
C TRP A 130 10.82 -3.52 5.42
N PHE A 131 11.31 -2.29 5.37
CA PHE A 131 10.95 -1.24 6.32
C PHE A 131 10.19 -0.10 5.64
N SER A 132 8.97 0.18 6.11
CA SER A 132 8.14 1.27 5.62
C SER A 132 8.63 2.60 6.18
N ASN A 133 9.26 3.41 5.33
CA ASN A 133 9.75 4.73 5.72
C ASN A 133 9.43 5.78 4.65
N ASP A 134 8.27 6.41 4.79
CA ASP A 134 7.96 7.64 4.06
C ASP A 134 8.28 8.84 4.95
N GLU A 135 9.35 9.56 4.64
CA GLU A 135 9.85 10.67 5.47
C GLU A 135 8.81 11.78 5.69
N GLU A 136 7.97 12.07 4.68
CA GLU A 136 6.93 13.10 4.77
C GLU A 136 5.83 12.65 5.74
N MET A 137 5.48 11.36 5.69
CA MET A 137 4.52 10.76 6.63
C MET A 137 5.08 10.64 8.05
N GLU A 138 6.33 10.22 8.20
CA GLU A 138 6.99 10.10 9.51
C GLU A 138 7.14 11.47 10.19
N THR A 139 7.50 12.50 9.43
CA THR A 139 7.51 13.89 9.93
C THR A 139 6.12 14.30 10.42
N ARG A 140 5.07 13.98 9.65
CA ARG A 140 3.67 14.28 10.04
C ARG A 140 3.26 13.55 11.32
N ILE A 141 3.67 12.29 11.49
CA ILE A 141 3.39 11.50 12.70
C ILE A 141 4.04 12.15 13.92
N GLN A 142 5.31 12.57 13.80
CA GLN A 142 6.05 13.22 14.87
C GLN A 142 5.42 14.56 15.29
N LEU A 143 5.06 15.40 14.33
CA LEU A 143 4.42 16.70 14.60
C LEU A 143 3.09 16.56 15.34
N ARG A 144 2.34 15.48 15.11
CA ARG A 144 1.09 15.20 15.83
C ARG A 144 1.33 14.74 17.26
N GLY A 145 2.40 13.99 17.52
CA GLY A 145 2.75 13.50 18.86
C GLY A 145 3.37 14.58 19.78
N ALA A 146 3.68 15.75 19.24
CA ALA A 146 4.27 16.88 19.96
C ALA A 146 3.24 17.89 20.52
N LEU A 147 1.94 17.62 20.35
CA LEU A 147 0.80 18.40 20.87
C LEU A 147 0.11 17.66 22.03
#